data_AF-A0A0B1TA33-F1
#
_entry.id   AF-A0A0B1TA33-F1
#
_cell.length_a   1.000
_cell.length_b   1.000
_cell.length_c   1.000
_cell.angle_alpha   90.00
_cell.angle_beta   90.00
_cell.angle_gamma   90.00
#
_symmetry.space_group_name_H-M   'P 1'
#
loop_
_entity.id
_entity.type
_entity.pdbx_description
1 polymer ?
#
loop_
_entity_poly.entity_id
_entity_poly.type
_entity_poly.pdbx_seq_one_letter_code
_entity_poly.pdbx_strand_id
1 'polypeptide(L)' 'MDVEEYIDGMNVYGMKRAHCREAFQKFAVDEKGAPIPRITEEMWSRYFNELFYSTDKNALGNHLFGICDI' A
#
# COMPACT_ATOMS: atom_id res chain seq x y z
N MET A 1 2.84 10.48 0.34
CA MET A 1 1.44 10.15 0.66
C MET A 1 1.34 9.59 2.07
N ASP A 2 0.49 10.16 2.93
CA ASP A 2 0.14 9.61 4.24
C ASP A 2 -1.14 8.75 4.22
N VAL A 3 -1.49 8.19 5.37
CA VAL A 3 -2.63 7.27 5.52
C VAL A 3 -3.97 7.95 5.21
N GLU A 4 -4.12 9.26 5.49
CA GLU A 4 -5.38 9.97 5.26
C GLU A 4 -5.54 10.28 3.77
N GLU A 5 -4.47 10.75 3.11
CA GLU A 5 -4.42 10.93 1.66
C GLU A 5 -4.73 9.62 0.92
N TYR A 6 -4.18 8.49 1.40
CA TYR A 6 -4.46 7.17 0.85
C TYR A 6 -5.93 6.76 1.04
N ILE A 7 -6.48 6.92 2.24
CA ILE A 7 -7.88 6.60 2.52
C ILE A 7 -8.81 7.41 1.62
N ASP A 8 -8.56 8.71 1.46
CA ASP A 8 -9.38 9.58 0.62
C ASP A 8 -9.35 9.14 -0.85
N GLY A 9 -8.17 8.78 -1.37
CA GLY A 9 -8.05 8.19 -2.70
C GLY A 9 -8.81 6.87 -2.85
N MET A 10 -8.71 5.98 -1.85
CA MET A 10 -9.35 4.66 -1.89
C MET A 10 -10.87 4.71 -1.67
N ASN A 11 -11.37 5.72 -0.95
CA ASN A 11 -12.81 5.95 -0.78
C ASN A 11 -13.51 6.21 -2.11
N VAL A 12 -12.83 6.84 -3.10
CA VAL A 12 -13.36 7.04 -4.45
C VAL A 12 -13.65 5.71 -5.15
N TYR A 13 -12.90 4.66 -4.82
CA TYR A 13 -13.10 3.30 -5.31
C TYR A 13 -14.07 2.48 -4.44
N GLY A 14 -14.72 3.09 -3.46
CA GLY A 14 -15.71 2.44 -2.58
C GLY A 14 -15.09 1.63 -1.43
N MET A 15 -13.79 1.76 -1.18
CA MET A 15 -13.12 1.03 -0.11
C MET A 15 -13.50 1.58 1.27
N LYS A 16 -13.63 0.67 2.25
CA LYS A 16 -13.88 1.07 3.64
C LYS A 16 -12.60 1.58 4.29
N ARG A 17 -12.68 2.71 4.97
CA ARG A 17 -11.58 3.32 5.75
C ARG A 17 -10.80 2.35 6.63
N ALA A 18 -11.46 1.40 7.28
CA ALA A 18 -10.80 0.38 8.11
C ALA A 18 -9.83 -0.50 7.28
N HIS A 19 -10.29 -1.03 6.15
CA HIS A 19 -9.47 -1.85 5.26
C HIS A 19 -8.32 -1.04 4.65
N CYS A 20 -8.54 0.24 4.34
CA CYS A 20 -7.49 1.12 3.84
C CYS A 20 -6.38 1.33 4.88
N ARG A 21 -6.74 1.49 6.17
CA ARG A 21 -5.74 1.60 7.25
C ARG A 21 -4.89 0.34 7.37
N GLU A 22 -5.53 -0.82 7.34
CA GLU A 22 -4.84 -2.10 7.43
C GLU A 22 -3.93 -2.34 6.22
N ALA A 23 -4.40 -2.02 5.00
CA ALA A 23 -3.58 -2.11 3.78
C ALA A 23 -2.37 -1.16 3.86
N PHE A 24 -2.58 0.09 4.27
CA PHE A 24 -1.50 1.07 4.41
C PHE A 24 -0.42 0.60 5.39
N GLN A 25 -0.81 -0.01 6.52
CA GLN A 25 0.14 -0.56 7.50
C GLN A 25 0.98 -1.72 6.94
N LYS A 26 0.50 -2.43 5.91
CA LYS A 26 1.25 -3.53 5.28
C LYS A 26 2.34 -3.04 4.35
N PHE A 27 2.08 -2.01 3.54
CA PHE A 27 3.04 -1.54 2.54
C PHE A 27 3.84 -0.30 2.95
N ALA A 28 3.33 0.52 3.88
CA ALA A 28 4.05 1.69 4.40
C ALA A 28 5.01 1.26 5.52
N VAL A 29 6.06 0.53 5.15
CA VAL A 29 7.11 0.06 6.05
C VAL A 29 8.51 0.46 5.53
N ASP A 30 9.47 0.57 6.43
CA ASP A 30 10.88 0.74 6.09
C ASP A 30 11.53 -0.58 5.64
N GLU A 31 12.83 -0.55 5.32
CA GLU A 31 13.60 -1.73 4.90
C GLU A 31 13.68 -2.84 5.97
N LYS A 32 13.39 -2.51 7.23
CA LYS A 32 13.35 -3.44 8.36
C LYS A 32 11.93 -3.92 8.67
N GLY A 33 10.92 -3.47 7.91
CA GLY A 33 9.51 -3.78 8.15
C GLY A 33 8.86 -2.94 9.24
N ALA A 34 9.50 -1.88 9.73
CA ALA A 34 8.90 -0.99 10.71
C ALA A 34 7.93 -0.01 10.03
N PRO A 35 6.73 0.24 10.58
CA PRO A 35 5.77 1.16 9.99
C PRO A 35 6.34 2.58 9.83
N ILE A 36 6.12 3.18 8.67
CA ILE A 36 6.46 4.58 8.40
C ILE A 36 5.19 5.41 8.22
N PRO A 37 5.20 6.70 8.60
CA PRO A 37 4.01 7.54 8.58
C PRO A 37 3.60 7.97 7.16
N ARG A 38 4.54 7.98 6.21
CA ARG A 38 4.32 8.43 4.83
C ARG A 38 5.18 7.61 3.86
N ILE A 39 4.66 7.34 2.67
CA ILE A 39 5.45 6.81 1.56
C ILE A 39 5.88 7.93 0.60
N THR A 40 7.04 7.76 -0.04
CA THR A 40 7.54 8.69 -1.06
C THR A 40 6.95 8.38 -2.45
N GLU A 41 7.18 9.28 -3.40
CA GLU A 41 6.81 9.06 -4.81
C GLU A 41 7.59 7.90 -5.43
N GLU A 42 8.88 7.73 -5.08
CA GLU A 42 9.67 6.60 -5.58
C GLU A 42 9.11 5.27 -5.04
N MET A 43 8.73 5.23 -3.76
CA MET A 43 8.10 4.05 -3.15
C MET A 43 6.79 3.70 -3.87
N TRP A 44 5.92 4.69 -4.10
CA TRP A 44 4.67 4.48 -4.81
C TRP A 44 4.90 3.93 -6.22
N SER A 45 5.83 4.54 -6.97
CA SER A 45 6.17 4.11 -8.33
C SER A 45 6.71 2.68 -8.35
N ARG A 46 7.56 2.32 -7.38
CA ARG A 46 8.06 0.95 -7.23
C ARG A 46 6.93 -0.04 -6.93
N TYR A 47 6.09 0.26 -5.94
CA TYR A 47 5.00 -0.62 -5.54
C TYR A 47 3.94 -0.79 -6.65
N PHE A 48 3.69 0.26 -7.42
CA PHE A 48 2.81 0.17 -8.58
C PHE A 48 3.40 -0.76 -9.65
N ASN A 49 4.70 -0.69 -9.90
CA ASN A 49 5.36 -1.65 -10.80
C ASN A 49 5.30 -3.09 -10.25
N GLU A 50 5.54 -3.28 -8.95
CA GLU A 50 5.44 -4.59 -8.30
C GLU A 50 4.06 -5.21 -8.48
N LEU A 51 2.99 -4.44 -8.27
CA LEU A 51 1.60 -4.91 -8.41
C LEU A 51 1.32 -5.54 -9.78
N PHE A 52 1.86 -4.99 -10.86
CA PHE A 52 1.58 -5.46 -12.23
C PHE A 52 2.59 -6.48 -12.76
N TYR A 53 3.83 -6.45 -12.27
CA TYR A 53 4.94 -7.18 -12.89
C TYR A 53 5.69 -8.12 -11.94
N SER A 54 5.50 -8.00 -10.63
CA SER A 54 6.16 -8.90 -9.68
C SER A 54 5.57 -10.30 -9.77
N THR A 55 6.45 -11.31 -9.78
CA THR A 55 6.07 -12.70 -9.55
C THR A 55 6.18 -13.09 -8.07
N ASP A 56 6.73 -12.22 -7.22
CA ASP A 56 6.79 -12.40 -5.78
C ASP A 56 5.43 -12.08 -5.14
N LYS A 57 4.83 -13.11 -4.55
CA LYS A 57 3.55 -13.02 -3.83
C LYS A 57 3.66 -12.17 -2.57
N ASN A 58 4.85 -11.99 -2.03
CA ASN A 58 5.10 -11.20 -0.82
C ASN A 58 5.50 -9.75 -1.13
N ALA A 59 5.48 -9.33 -2.41
CA ALA A 59 5.79 -7.96 -2.77
C ALA A 59 4.82 -6.98 -2.10
N LEU A 60 5.35 -5.91 -1.51
CA LEU A 60 4.54 -4.92 -0.79
C LEU A 60 3.52 -4.24 -1.71
N GLY A 61 3.86 -4.09 -3.00
CA GLY A 61 2.94 -3.60 -4.02
C GLY A 61 1.63 -4.38 -4.15
N ASN A 62 1.60 -5.66 -3.76
CA ASN A 62 0.37 -6.46 -3.77
C ASN A 62 -0.70 -5.91 -2.82
N HIS A 63 -0.30 -5.10 -1.84
CA HIS A 63 -1.20 -4.48 -0.88
C HIS A 63 -1.66 -3.06 -1.26
N LEU A 64 -1.22 -2.52 -2.40
CA LEU A 64 -1.43 -1.11 -2.76
C LEU A 64 -2.91 -0.73 -2.89
N PHE A 65 -3.75 -1.66 -3.34
CA PHE A 65 -5.20 -1.46 -3.54
C PHE A 65 -6.08 -2.34 -2.64
N GLY A 66 -5.55 -2.77 -1.49
CA GLY A 66 -6.25 -3.62 -0.52
C GLY A 66 -5.40 -4.79 -0.04
N ILE A 67 -5.86 -5.50 0.98
CA ILE A 67 -5.13 -6.67 1.51
C ILE A 67 -5.31 -7.84 0.53
N CYS A 68 -4.24 -8.22 -0.14
CA CYS A 68 -4.13 -9.48 -0.85
C CYS A 68 -3.71 -10.60 0.12
N ASP A 69 -4.64 -11.49 0.48
CA ASP A 69 -4.32 -12.79 1.07
C ASP A 69 -4.02 -13.77 -0.09
N ILE A 70 -2.75 -13.85 -0.51
CA ILE A 70 -2.28 -14.75 -1.60
C ILE A 70 -1.65 -16.02 -1.01
#